data_AF-A0A1R0M0M0-F1
#
_entry.id   AF-A0A1R0M0M0-F1
#
_cell.length_a   1.000
_cell.length_b   1.000
_cell.length_c   1.000
_cell.angle_alpha   90.00
_cell.angle_beta   90.00
_cell.angle_gamma   90.00
#
_symmetry.space_group_name_H-M   'P 1'
#
loop_
_entity.id
_entity.type
_entity.pdbx_description
1 polymer ?
#
loop_
_entity_poly.entity_id
_entity_poly.type
_entity_poly.pdbx_seq_one_letter_code
_entity_poly.pdbx_strand_id
1 'polypeptide(L)'
;MLGGIFATPAAAADPNTCPKGKFCGWSGTNRTGTRTVYSETPSCIPLDHIARSASNQTSYTLVFWKATLGCATGTKLVTLKPGTYSDNLGSANSVEIYG
;
A
#
# COMPACT_ATOMS: atom_id res chain seq x y z
N MET A 1 44.88 -5.81 -13.97
CA MET A 1 44.21 -4.49 -13.87
C MET A 1 42.85 -4.68 -13.21
N LEU A 2 42.44 -3.71 -12.41
CA LEU A 2 41.42 -3.78 -11.36
C LEU A 2 40.03 -4.25 -11.83
N GLY A 3 39.46 -5.21 -11.11
CA GLY A 3 38.04 -5.57 -11.19
C GLY A 3 37.19 -4.46 -10.57
N GLY A 4 36.53 -3.68 -11.42
CA GLY A 4 35.51 -2.73 -11.02
C GLY A 4 34.14 -3.40 -11.08
N ILE A 5 33.63 -3.82 -9.93
CA ILE A 5 32.22 -4.16 -9.79
C ILE A 5 31.48 -2.82 -9.87
N PHE A 6 30.98 -2.46 -11.05
CA PHE A 6 30.06 -1.34 -11.18
C PHE A 6 28.80 -1.73 -10.39
N ALA A 7 28.67 -1.20 -9.18
CA ALA A 7 27.40 -1.22 -8.47
C ALA A 7 26.41 -0.47 -9.36
N THR A 8 25.58 -1.21 -10.10
CA THR A 8 24.40 -0.64 -10.74
C THR A 8 23.66 0.15 -9.66
N PRO A 9 23.44 1.47 -9.83
CA PRO A 9 22.63 2.20 -8.89
C PRO A 9 21.29 1.47 -8.81
N ALA A 10 20.88 1.06 -7.61
CA ALA A 10 19.53 0.54 -7.42
C ALA A 10 18.61 1.63 -7.97
N ALA A 11 17.95 1.34 -9.09
CA ALA A 11 17.00 2.26 -9.69
C ALA A 11 16.09 2.72 -8.54
N ALA A 12 16.09 4.02 -8.26
CA ALA A 12 15.26 4.57 -7.20
C ALA A 12 13.85 4.06 -7.48
N ALA A 13 13.31 3.24 -6.57
CA ALA A 13 12.04 2.57 -6.78
C ALA A 13 11.03 3.65 -7.18
N ASP A 14 10.53 3.56 -8.42
CA ASP A 14 9.61 4.52 -8.99
C ASP A 14 8.57 4.87 -7.92
N PRO A 15 8.29 6.15 -7.63
CA PRO A 15 7.43 6.53 -6.52
C PRO A 15 6.01 5.97 -6.65
N ASN A 16 5.63 5.46 -7.83
CA ASN A 16 4.36 4.78 -8.11
C ASN A 16 4.47 3.24 -8.03
N THR A 17 5.69 2.71 -7.86
CA THR A 17 5.91 1.28 -7.61
C THR A 17 5.92 0.98 -6.11
N CYS A 18 5.26 -0.11 -5.74
CA CYS A 18 5.26 -0.62 -4.38
C CYS A 18 6.24 -1.81 -4.28
N PRO A 19 7.10 -1.89 -3.26
CA PRO A 19 8.01 -3.02 -3.11
C PRO A 19 7.27 -4.34 -2.98
N LYS A 20 7.86 -5.41 -3.54
CA LYS A 20 7.32 -6.78 -3.41
C LYS A 20 7.25 -7.18 -1.92
N GLY A 21 6.14 -7.83 -1.54
CA GLY A 21 5.90 -8.28 -0.17
C GLY A 21 5.40 -7.19 0.77
N LYS A 22 5.06 -6.00 0.26
CA LYS A 22 4.52 -4.85 1.01
C LYS A 22 3.25 -4.34 0.34
N PHE A 23 2.40 -3.63 1.08
CA PHE A 23 1.45 -2.74 0.46
C PHE A 23 1.85 -1.28 0.65
N CYS A 24 1.35 -0.46 -0.26
CA CYS A 24 1.61 0.97 -0.27
C CYS A 24 0.29 1.72 -0.39
N GLY A 25 0.19 2.82 0.33
CA GLY A 25 -0.92 3.78 0.23
C GLY A 25 -0.40 5.15 -0.18
N TRP A 26 -1.14 5.82 -1.07
CA TRP A 26 -0.82 7.16 -1.56
C TRP A 26 -1.89 8.16 -1.17
N SER A 27 -1.47 9.38 -0.80
CA SER A 27 -2.41 10.45 -0.42
C SER A 27 -3.18 11.03 -1.62
N GLY A 28 -2.76 10.76 -2.86
CA GLY A 28 -3.45 11.11 -4.10
C GLY A 28 -4.04 9.91 -4.83
N THR A 29 -4.86 10.17 -5.85
CA THR A 29 -5.35 9.13 -6.77
C THR A 29 -4.24 8.73 -7.75
N ASN A 30 -4.39 7.60 -8.45
CA ASN A 30 -3.44 7.11 -9.46
C ASN A 30 -2.00 6.97 -8.92
N ARG A 31 -1.84 6.60 -7.65
CA ARG A 31 -0.55 6.40 -6.97
C ARG A 31 0.32 7.67 -6.92
N THR A 32 -0.32 8.83 -6.79
CA THR A 32 0.35 10.13 -6.69
C THR A 32 0.39 10.67 -5.26
N GLY A 33 1.25 11.67 -5.00
CA GLY A 33 1.38 12.29 -3.68
C GLY A 33 2.24 11.48 -2.72
N THR A 34 2.02 11.65 -1.42
CA THR A 34 2.83 11.01 -0.37
C THR A 34 2.57 9.51 -0.36
N ARG A 35 3.62 8.72 -0.59
CA ARG A 35 3.61 7.26 -0.49
C ARG A 35 4.03 6.83 0.91
N THR A 36 3.24 5.97 1.55
CA THR A 36 3.63 5.22 2.74
C THR A 36 3.67 3.75 2.41
N VAL A 37 4.74 3.08 2.84
CA VAL A 37 4.97 1.65 2.66
C VAL A 37 4.71 0.97 4.00
N TYR A 38 3.86 -0.03 4.01
CA TYR A 38 3.47 -0.75 5.21
C TYR A 38 4.09 -2.15 5.22
N SER A 39 4.35 -2.69 6.41
CA SER A 39 4.82 -4.06 6.60
C SER A 39 3.72 -4.90 7.22
N GLU A 40 3.57 -6.11 6.69
CA GLU A 40 2.37 -6.90 6.90
C GLU A 40 2.48 -7.85 8.09
N THR A 41 1.49 -7.78 8.96
CA THR A 41 0.98 -8.92 9.72
C THR A 41 -0.55 -8.86 9.69
N PRO A 42 -1.26 -10.01 9.62
CA PRO A 42 -2.72 -10.03 9.66
C PRO A 42 -3.26 -9.28 10.87
N SER A 43 -3.94 -8.17 10.63
CA SER A 43 -4.45 -7.25 11.64
C SER A 43 -5.31 -6.17 11.00
N CYS A 44 -6.02 -5.41 11.84
CA CYS A 44 -6.55 -4.12 11.46
C CYS A 44 -5.57 -3.03 11.91
N ILE A 45 -5.12 -2.19 10.98
CA ILE A 45 -4.24 -1.07 11.29
C ILE A 45 -4.80 0.25 10.75
N PRO A 46 -4.62 1.36 11.49
CA PRO A 46 -4.81 2.69 10.93
C PRO A 46 -3.73 2.98 9.88
N LEU A 47 -4.07 3.79 8.88
CA LEU A 47 -3.11 4.32 7.91
C LEU A 47 -2.53 5.64 8.43
N ASP A 48 -1.23 5.88 8.21
CA ASP A 48 -0.54 7.12 8.61
C ASP A 48 -1.16 8.38 7.98
N HIS A 49 -1.81 8.22 6.83
CA HIS A 49 -2.54 9.26 6.14
C HIS A 49 -3.76 8.68 5.42
N ILE A 50 -4.66 9.57 5.01
CA ILE A 50 -5.81 9.18 4.19
C ILE A 50 -5.32 8.69 2.82
N ALA A 51 -5.40 7.38 2.59
CA ALA A 51 -5.05 6.80 1.31
C ALA A 51 -6.19 6.99 0.29
N ARG A 52 -5.83 7.56 -0.85
CA ARG A 52 -6.69 7.79 -2.01
C ARG A 52 -6.42 6.79 -3.13
N SER A 53 -5.28 6.13 -3.13
CA SER A 53 -4.95 4.98 -3.99
C SER A 53 -4.00 4.03 -3.26
N ALA A 54 -3.95 2.76 -3.66
CA ALA A 54 -3.09 1.76 -3.04
C ALA A 54 -2.69 0.66 -4.01
N SER A 55 -1.61 -0.05 -3.66
CA SER A 55 -1.09 -1.21 -4.35
C SER A 55 -0.77 -2.29 -3.33
N ASN A 56 -1.28 -3.49 -3.57
CA ASN A 56 -1.04 -4.67 -2.77
C ASN A 56 -0.02 -5.58 -3.47
N GLN A 57 1.24 -5.56 -3.05
CA GLN A 57 2.27 -6.49 -3.54
C GLN A 57 2.57 -7.61 -2.53
N THR A 58 1.67 -7.79 -1.56
CA THR A 58 1.75 -8.81 -0.51
C THR A 58 1.09 -10.10 -0.98
N SER A 59 1.17 -11.16 -0.15
CA SER A 59 0.39 -12.39 -0.30
C SER A 59 -0.99 -12.33 0.36
N TYR A 60 -1.34 -11.22 1.03
CA TYR A 60 -2.56 -11.05 1.80
C TYR A 60 -3.67 -10.40 0.99
N THR A 61 -4.92 -10.58 1.42
CA THR A 61 -6.05 -9.78 0.95
C THR A 61 -6.19 -8.55 1.83
N LEU A 62 -6.26 -7.37 1.22
CA LEU A 62 -6.42 -6.10 1.93
C LEU A 62 -7.83 -5.58 1.74
N VAL A 63 -8.47 -5.16 2.83
CA VAL A 63 -9.76 -4.47 2.78
C VAL A 63 -9.58 -3.07 3.35
N PHE A 64 -9.74 -2.07 2.48
CA PHE A 64 -9.65 -0.67 2.85
C PHE A 64 -10.98 -0.16 3.36
N TRP A 65 -10.93 0.58 4.45
CA TRP A 65 -12.10 1.11 5.14
C TRP A 65 -11.99 2.62 5.32
N LYS A 66 -13.15 3.28 5.31
CA LYS A 66 -13.35 4.53 6.03
C LYS A 66 -13.90 4.18 7.40
N ALA A 67 -13.00 3.86 8.32
CA ALA A 67 -13.30 3.49 9.70
C ALA A 67 -13.71 4.70 10.53
N THR A 68 -14.66 4.48 11.45
CA THR A 68 -15.03 5.45 12.50
C THR A 68 -14.33 5.13 13.81
N LEU A 69 -14.28 3.84 14.19
CA LEU A 69 -13.65 3.35 15.44
C LEU A 69 -12.63 2.22 15.20
N GLY A 70 -12.55 1.69 13.99
CA GLY A 70 -11.69 0.56 13.60
C GLY A 70 -12.19 -0.09 12.31
N CYS A 71 -11.45 -1.09 11.79
CA CYS A 71 -11.90 -1.89 10.65
C CYS A 71 -13.22 -2.59 11.00
N ALA A 72 -14.05 -2.86 9.99
CA ALA A 72 -15.44 -3.30 10.12
C ALA A 72 -16.41 -2.34 10.84
N THR A 73 -15.90 -1.31 11.53
CA THR A 73 -16.70 -0.27 12.20
C THR A 73 -16.71 1.02 11.37
N GLY A 74 -17.16 0.90 10.11
CA GLY A 74 -17.20 1.99 9.13
C GLY A 74 -17.65 1.52 7.75
N THR A 75 -17.31 2.30 6.71
CA THR A 75 -17.66 1.95 5.32
C THR A 75 -16.54 1.17 4.65
N LYS A 76 -16.84 -0.03 4.15
CA LYS A 76 -15.93 -0.79 3.30
C LYS A 76 -15.79 -0.09 1.95
N LEU A 77 -14.56 0.18 1.53
CA LEU A 77 -14.30 0.92 0.29
C LEU A 77 -13.90 -0.03 -0.84
N VAL A 78 -12.74 -0.69 -0.69
CA VAL A 78 -12.15 -1.51 -1.75
C VAL A 78 -11.48 -2.72 -1.12
N THR A 79 -11.59 -3.86 -1.80
CA THR A 79 -10.84 -5.08 -1.48
C THR A 79 -9.78 -5.30 -2.56
N LEU A 80 -8.51 -5.41 -2.16
CA LEU A 80 -7.38 -5.70 -3.04
C LEU A 80 -6.87 -7.12 -2.78
N LYS A 81 -6.92 -7.95 -3.81
CA LYS A 81 -6.27 -9.27 -3.83
C LYS A 81 -4.74 -9.11 -3.94
N PRO A 82 -3.97 -10.15 -3.62
CA PRO A 82 -2.52 -10.18 -3.87
C PRO A 82 -2.16 -9.74 -5.29
N GLY A 83 -1.17 -8.87 -5.44
CA GLY A 83 -0.68 -8.38 -6.72
C GLY A 83 -1.59 -7.35 -7.43
N THR A 84 -2.66 -6.90 -6.80
CA THR A 84 -3.60 -5.92 -7.39
C THR A 84 -3.43 -4.51 -6.81
N TYR A 85 -4.00 -3.52 -7.48
CA TYR A 85 -3.99 -2.13 -7.04
C TYR A 85 -5.34 -1.46 -7.29
N SER A 86 -5.56 -0.30 -6.66
CA SER A 86 -6.66 0.61 -6.97
C SER A 86 -6.14 2.03 -7.08
N ASP A 87 -6.46 2.68 -8.20
CA ASP A 87 -6.11 4.08 -8.43
C ASP A 87 -7.09 5.06 -7.75
N ASN A 88 -8.19 4.56 -7.17
CA ASN A 88 -9.14 5.36 -6.41
C ASN A 88 -9.81 4.53 -5.31
N LEU A 89 -9.40 4.76 -4.06
CA LEU A 89 -9.99 4.16 -2.87
C LEU A 89 -11.13 4.99 -2.28
N GLY A 90 -11.38 6.21 -2.78
CA GLY A 90 -12.09 7.21 -1.97
C GLY A 90 -11.17 7.70 -0.85
N SER A 91 -11.61 7.69 0.41
CA SER A 91 -10.82 8.20 1.56
C SER A 91 -10.61 7.12 2.61
N ALA A 92 -9.69 6.20 2.35
CA ALA A 92 -9.37 5.13 3.29
C ALA A 92 -8.49 5.65 4.43
N ASN A 93 -8.84 5.35 5.67
CA ASN A 93 -8.05 5.69 6.87
C ASN A 93 -7.61 4.46 7.67
N SER A 94 -8.09 3.28 7.31
CA SER A 94 -7.62 2.01 7.88
C SER A 94 -7.65 0.91 6.83
N VAL A 95 -6.89 -0.15 7.11
CA VAL A 95 -6.86 -1.35 6.30
C VAL A 95 -6.90 -2.58 7.19
N GLU A 96 -7.66 -3.56 6.74
CA GLU A 96 -7.75 -4.88 7.36
C GLU A 96 -7.03 -5.89 6.46
N ILE A 97 -6.12 -6.64 7.07
CA ILE A 97 -5.19 -7.54 6.38
C ILE A 97 -5.57 -8.99 6.71
N TYR A 98 -5.93 -9.76 5.69
CA TYR A 98 -6.34 -11.17 5.80
C TYR A 98 -5.34 -12.10 5.10
N GLY A 99 -5.03 -13.24 5.72
CA GLY A 99 -4.23 -14.32 5.16
C GLY A 99 -5.01 -15.58 4.86
#